data_AF-A0A9D0YMD8-F1
#
_entry.id   AF-A0A9D0YMD8-F1
#
_cell.length_a   1.000
_cell.length_b   1.000
_cell.length_c   1.000
_cell.angle_alpha   90.00
_cell.angle_beta   90.00
_cell.angle_gamma   90.00
#
_symmetry.space_group_name_H-M   'P 1'
#
loop_
_entity.id
_entity.type
_entity.pdbx_description
1 polymer ?
#
loop_
_entity_poly.entity_id
_entity_poly.type
_entity_poly.pdbx_seq_one_letter_code
_entity_poly.pdbx_strand_id
1 'polypeptide(L)'
;MSYLYVNETSFYTDILIYGIIALTTFTSLFLYKKIQKDLKQQEKNAIQLEINDLLHKLENAKDEKIFLSYTHKLNILKKELHK
;
A
#
# COMPACT_ATOMS: atom_id res chain seq x y z
N MET A 1 -0.87 -46.77 30.81
CA MET A 1 -1.21 -45.38 31.14
C MET A 1 0.00 -44.51 30.90
N SER A 2 -0.13 -43.62 29.90
CA SER A 2 0.57 -42.35 29.76
C SER A 2 1.93 -42.19 30.44
N TYR A 3 2.99 -42.49 29.71
CA TYR A 3 4.18 -41.64 29.75
C TYR A 3 4.17 -40.87 28.43
N LEU A 4 3.33 -39.84 28.37
CA LEU A 4 3.62 -38.69 27.52
C LEU A 4 5.04 -38.27 27.87
N TYR A 5 5.99 -38.67 27.03
CA TYR A 5 7.31 -38.09 26.98
C TYR A 5 7.08 -36.60 26.68
N VAL A 6 6.94 -35.83 27.75
CA VAL A 6 6.99 -34.38 27.69
C VAL A 6 8.42 -34.11 27.24
N ASN A 7 8.55 -33.78 25.97
CA ASN A 7 9.78 -33.29 25.37
C ASN A 7 10.07 -31.98 26.11
N GLU A 8 10.79 -32.06 27.23
CA GLU A 8 11.25 -30.91 28.00
C GLU A 8 12.23 -30.14 27.11
N THR A 9 11.70 -29.26 26.27
CA THR A 9 12.51 -28.21 25.67
C THR A 9 13.15 -27.45 26.81
N SER A 10 14.48 -27.33 26.76
CA SER A 10 15.24 -26.55 27.72
C SER A 10 14.63 -25.15 27.83
N PHE A 11 14.52 -24.61 29.04
CA PHE A 11 14.05 -23.24 29.29
C PHE A 11 14.70 -22.19 28.36
N TYR A 12 15.97 -22.41 28.00
CA TYR A 12 16.68 -21.57 27.03
C TYR A 12 16.15 -21.71 25.60
N THR A 13 15.75 -22.91 25.19
CA THR A 13 15.11 -23.17 23.89
C THR A 13 13.77 -22.44 23.80
N ASP A 14 12.96 -22.45 24.87
CA ASP A 14 11.69 -21.73 24.90
C ASP A 14 11.91 -20.21 24.78
N ILE A 15 12.88 -19.65 25.51
CA ILE A 15 13.25 -18.23 25.40
C ILE A 15 13.64 -17.87 23.96
N LEU A 16 14.44 -18.72 23.31
CA LEU A 16 14.86 -18.50 21.93
C LEU A 16 13.65 -18.53 20.97
N ILE A 17 12.76 -19.51 21.13
CA ILE A 17 11.55 -19.64 20.31
C ILE A 17 10.65 -18.40 20.48
N TYR A 18 10.35 -18.01 21.72
CA TYR A 18 9.54 -16.83 21.99
C TYR A 18 10.20 -15.53 21.50
N GLY A 19 11.52 -15.43 21.61
CA GLY A 19 12.29 -14.31 21.07
C GLY A 19 12.17 -14.20 19.54
N ILE A 20 12.27 -15.33 18.83
CA ILE A 20 12.09 -15.39 17.38
C ILE A 20 10.65 -15.02 17.01
N ILE A 21 9.65 -15.57 17.70
CA ILE A 21 8.23 -15.25 17.45
C ILE A 21 7.98 -13.75 17.65
N ALA A 22 8.51 -13.16 18.72
CA ALA A 22 8.40 -11.73 18.97
C ALA A 22 9.07 -10.93 17.83
N LEU A 23 10.28 -11.29 17.40
CA LEU A 23 10.97 -10.62 16.30
C LEU A 23 10.20 -10.72 14.98
N THR A 24 9.67 -11.90 14.65
CA THR A 24 8.88 -12.12 13.43
C THR A 24 7.58 -11.33 13.45
N THR A 25 6.91 -11.22 14.60
CA THR A 25 5.68 -10.42 14.74
C THR A 25 5.95 -8.92 14.66
N PHE A 26 7.03 -8.41 15.27
CA PHE A 26 7.41 -7.00 15.13
C PHE A 26 7.78 -6.64 13.68
N THR A 27 8.57 -7.48 13.02
CA THR A 27 8.97 -7.25 11.62
C THR A 27 7.77 -7.31 10.67
N SER A 28 6.83 -8.25 10.87
CA SER A 28 5.64 -8.34 10.03
C SER A 28 4.73 -7.12 10.19
N LEU A 29 4.53 -6.62 11.41
CA LEU A 29 3.76 -5.39 11.67
C LEU A 29 4.43 -4.15 11.03
N PHE A 30 5.76 -4.08 11.09
CA PHE A 30 6.50 -3.00 10.45
C PHE A 30 6.36 -3.04 8.93
N LEU A 31 6.53 -4.21 8.32
CA LEU A 31 6.35 -4.40 6.88
C LEU A 31 4.92 -4.09 6.44
N TYR A 32 3.92 -4.50 7.20
CA TYR A 32 2.52 -4.20 6.92
C TYR A 32 2.26 -2.69 6.84
N LYS A 33 2.74 -1.93 7.83
CA LYS A 33 2.61 -0.46 7.83
C LYS A 33 3.34 0.17 6.64
N LYS A 34 4.51 -0.33 6.29
CA LYS A 34 5.28 0.15 5.13
C LYS A 34 4.52 -0.09 3.82
N ILE A 35 4.02 -1.31 3.61
CA ILE A 35 3.24 -1.68 2.41
C ILE A 35 1.98 -0.81 2.30
N GLN A 36 1.26 -0.58 3.40
CA GLN A 36 0.10 0.31 3.38
C GLN A 36 0.45 1.74 2.95
N LYS A 37 1.59 2.27 3.42
CA LYS A 37 2.06 3.59 3.02
C LYS A 37 2.46 3.63 1.54
N ASP A 38 3.16 2.59 1.08
CA ASP A 38 3.60 2.48 -0.31
C ASP A 38 2.40 2.35 -1.26
N LEU A 39 1.38 1.55 -0.92
CA LEU A 39 0.14 1.44 -1.70
C LEU A 39 -0.59 2.79 -1.82
N LYS A 40 -0.77 3.50 -0.71
CA LYS A 40 -1.36 4.85 -0.73
C LYS A 40 -0.56 5.83 -1.59
N GLN A 41 0.77 5.71 -1.59
CA GLN A 41 1.62 6.54 -2.44
C GLN A 41 1.49 6.14 -3.92
N GLN A 42 1.41 4.85 -4.22
CA GLN A 42 1.19 4.35 -5.58
C GLN A 42 -0.16 4.80 -6.13
N GLU A 43 -1.23 4.77 -5.34
CA GLU A 43 -2.55 5.31 -5.72
C GLU A 43 -2.46 6.79 -6.10
N LYS A 44 -1.77 7.61 -5.27
CA LYS A 44 -1.55 9.03 -5.57
C LYS A 44 -0.75 9.23 -6.84
N ASN A 45 0.31 8.46 -7.03
CA ASN A 45 1.15 8.54 -8.24
C ASN A 45 0.36 8.14 -9.49
N ALA A 46 -0.53 7.14 -9.41
CA ALA A 46 -1.39 6.73 -10.51
C ALA A 46 -2.36 7.84 -10.91
N ILE A 47 -3.02 8.49 -9.94
CA ILE A 47 -3.90 9.65 -10.19
C ILE A 47 -3.10 10.80 -10.83
N GLN A 48 -1.87 11.07 -10.37
CA GLN A 48 -1.03 12.11 -10.96
C GLN A 48 -0.63 11.79 -12.42
N LEU A 49 -0.31 10.54 -12.72
CA LEU A 49 -0.01 10.12 -14.09
C LEU A 49 -1.25 10.29 -15.00
N GLU A 50 -2.44 9.94 -14.51
CA GLU A 50 -3.68 10.13 -15.27
C GLU A 50 -4.00 11.62 -15.49
N ILE A 51 -3.75 12.47 -14.48
CA ILE A 51 -3.87 13.93 -14.63
C ILE A 51 -2.91 14.45 -15.70
N ASN A 52 -1.65 14.01 -15.69
CA ASN A 52 -0.65 14.45 -16.67
C ASN A 52 -1.01 14.00 -18.10
N ASP A 53 -1.49 12.76 -18.27
CA ASP A 53 -1.97 12.27 -19.56
C ASP A 53 -3.19 13.08 -20.06
N LEU A 54 -4.12 13.42 -19.18
CA LEU A 54 -5.26 14.28 -19.52
C LEU A 54 -4.84 15.72 -19.87
N LEU A 55 -3.85 16.28 -19.19
CA LEU A 55 -3.29 17.59 -19.54
C LEU A 55 -2.67 17.57 -20.94
N HIS A 56 -1.89 16.53 -21.26
CA HIS A 56 -1.30 16.38 -22.59
C HIS A 56 -2.36 16.17 -23.68
N LYS A 57 -3.44 15.44 -23.38
CA LYS A 57 -4.58 15.28 -24.30
C LYS A 57 -5.36 16.58 -24.49
N LEU A 58 -5.49 17.40 -23.44
CA LEU A 58 -6.11 18.73 -23.51
C LEU A 58 -5.30 19.69 -24.39
N GLU A 59 -3.98 19.69 -24.26
CA GLU A 59 -3.10 20.55 -25.05
C GLU A 59 -3.21 20.28 -26.56
N ASN A 60 -3.53 19.04 -26.92
CA ASN A 60 -3.70 18.61 -28.31
C ASN A 60 -5.17 18.58 -28.78
N ALA A 61 -6.13 18.88 -27.90
CA ALA A 61 -7.55 18.84 -28.23
C ALA A 61 -7.95 20.09 -29.02
N LYS A 62 -8.38 19.90 -30.28
CA LYS A 62 -8.88 20.97 -31.15
C LYS A 62 -10.40 21.15 -31.10
N ASP A 63 -11.11 20.24 -30.45
CA ASP A 63 -12.56 20.23 -30.32
C ASP A 63 -12.97 20.70 -28.92
N GLU A 64 -13.83 21.72 -28.87
CA GLU A 64 -14.34 22.35 -27.65
C GLU A 64 -15.12 21.37 -26.75
N LYS A 65 -15.83 20.40 -27.34
CA LYS A 65 -16.57 19.38 -26.59
C LYS A 65 -15.63 18.39 -25.89
N ILE A 66 -14.53 18.04 -26.57
CA ILE A 66 -13.48 17.18 -26.03
C ILE A 66 -12.72 17.92 -24.93
N PHE A 67 -12.46 19.21 -25.13
CA PHE A 67 -11.82 20.07 -24.14
C PHE A 67 -12.64 20.17 -22.84
N LEU A 68 -13.95 20.42 -22.92
CA LEU A 68 -14.87 20.44 -21.78
C LEU A 68 -14.94 19.09 -21.05
N SER A 69 -14.97 17.99 -21.79
CA SER A 69 -15.00 16.64 -21.22
C SER A 69 -13.72 16.33 -20.43
N TYR A 70 -12.54 16.62 -20.98
CA TYR A 70 -11.28 16.35 -20.31
C TYR A 70 -11.05 17.28 -19.11
N THR A 71 -11.42 18.56 -19.20
CA THR A 71 -11.35 19.48 -18.04
C THR A 71 -12.27 19.04 -16.91
N HIS A 72 -13.48 18.54 -17.21
CA HIS A 72 -14.34 17.97 -16.18
C HIS A 72 -13.69 16.74 -15.52
N LYS A 73 -13.15 15.79 -16.29
CA LYS A 73 -12.49 14.60 -15.76
C LYS A 73 -11.27 14.98 -14.88
N LEU A 74 -10.52 15.99 -15.29
CA LEU A 74 -9.36 16.50 -14.58
C LEU A 74 -9.74 17.13 -13.23
N ASN A 75 -10.86 17.85 -13.17
CA ASN A 75 -11.39 18.41 -11.91
C ASN A 75 -11.84 17.33 -10.92
N ILE A 76 -12.37 16.20 -11.40
CA ILE A 76 -12.70 15.06 -10.53
C ILE A 76 -11.43 14.42 -9.97
N LEU A 77 -10.45 14.11 -10.83
CA LEU A 77 -9.19 13.48 -10.41
C LEU A 77 -8.37 14.38 -9.46
N LYS A 78 -8.37 15.69 -9.67
CA LYS A 78 -7.76 16.65 -8.72
C LYS A 78 -8.43 16.61 -7.35
N LYS A 79 -9.77 16.51 -7.29
CA LYS A 79 -10.49 16.37 -6.02
C LYS A 79 -10.16 15.06 -5.32
N GLU A 80 -9.99 13.96 -6.06
CA GLU A 80 -9.60 12.66 -5.51
C GLU A 80 -8.16 12.62 -4.99
N LEU A 81 -7.23 13.31 -5.67
CA LEU A 81 -5.83 13.42 -5.23
C LEU A 81 -5.69 14.14 -3.86
N HIS A 82 -6.58 15.11 -3.59
CA HIS A 82 -6.58 15.94 -2.40
C HIS A 82 -7.47 15.41 -1.26
N LYS A 83 -8.12 14.26 -1.46
CA LYS A 83 -8.91 13.56 -0.45
C LYS A 83 -8.05 12.64 0.41
#